data_AF-A0A7X9HUJ0-F1
#
_entry.id   AF-A0A7X9HUJ0-F1
#
_cell.length_a   1.000
_cell.length_b   1.000
_cell.length_c   1.000
_cell.angle_alpha   90.00
_cell.angle_beta   90.00
_cell.angle_gamma   90.00
#
_symmetry.space_group_name_H-M   'P 1'
#
loop_
_entity.id
_entity.type
_entity.pdbx_description
1 polymer ?
#
loop_
_entity_poly.entity_id
_entity_poly.type
_entity_poly.pdbx_seq_one_letter_code
_entity_poly.pdbx_strand_id
1 'polypeptide(L)'
;MEAIKTAWDFFQNEILGMHWLNRLISTILNACGLDTTGKIGGSIQFFIYDTIKIMVLLGVLILIISYIQSYFPPERTKKILGRFHGIWANIIAALLGTVT
;
A
#
# COMPACT_ATOMS: atom_id res chain seq x y z
N MET A 1 11.40 -23.45 -9.68
CA MET A 1 11.94 -22.50 -8.68
C MET A 1 12.22 -21.12 -9.30
N GLU A 2 12.70 -21.06 -10.54
CA GLU A 2 12.94 -19.77 -11.23
C GLU A 2 11.66 -18.97 -11.51
N ALA A 3 10.59 -19.60 -11.98
CA ALA A 3 9.32 -18.90 -12.24
C ALA A 3 8.74 -18.20 -11.00
N ILE A 4 8.93 -18.78 -9.80
CA ILE A 4 8.49 -18.17 -8.53
C ILE A 4 9.36 -16.95 -8.21
N LYS A 5 10.68 -17.03 -8.43
CA LYS A 5 11.57 -15.87 -8.27
C LYS A 5 11.21 -14.76 -9.23
N THR A 6 10.98 -15.06 -10.52
CA THR A 6 10.59 -14.05 -11.50
C THR A 6 9.27 -13.37 -11.15
N ALA A 7 8.27 -14.14 -10.70
CA ALA A 7 7.00 -13.59 -10.25
C ALA A 7 7.16 -12.71 -9.00
N TRP A 8 7.99 -13.15 -8.06
CA TRP A 8 8.32 -12.39 -6.85
C TRP A 8 9.05 -11.08 -7.17
N ASP A 9 10.06 -11.13 -8.03
CA ASP A 9 10.83 -9.97 -8.47
C ASP A 9 9.96 -9.00 -9.24
N PHE A 10 9.02 -9.49 -10.06
CA PHE A 10 8.04 -8.64 -10.74
C PHE A 10 7.13 -7.92 -9.75
N PHE A 11 6.58 -8.64 -8.76
CA PHE A 11 5.73 -8.03 -7.73
C PHE A 11 6.51 -6.99 -6.91
N GLN A 12 7.72 -7.34 -6.49
CA GLN A 12 8.56 -6.45 -5.69
C GLN A 12 8.94 -5.19 -6.47
N ASN A 13 9.34 -5.30 -7.75
CA ASN A 13 9.86 -4.17 -8.50
C ASN A 13 8.76 -3.33 -9.17
N GLU A 14 7.75 -3.95 -9.75
CA GLU A 14 6.73 -3.22 -10.50
C GLU A 14 5.56 -2.79 -9.61
N ILE A 15 5.14 -3.60 -8.64
CA ILE A 15 4.00 -3.28 -7.77
C ILE A 15 4.46 -2.47 -6.55
N LEU A 16 5.34 -3.01 -5.72
CA LEU A 16 5.80 -2.30 -4.50
C LEU A 16 6.84 -1.22 -4.84
N GLY A 17 7.79 -1.58 -5.70
CA GLY A 17 8.87 -0.74 -6.15
C GLY A 17 8.42 0.34 -7.11
N MET A 18 7.30 0.19 -7.81
CA MET A 18 6.80 1.13 -8.82
C MET A 18 7.91 1.66 -9.74
N HIS A 19 8.82 0.79 -10.19
CA HIS A 19 9.93 1.21 -11.06
C HIS A 19 9.42 1.83 -12.38
N TRP A 20 8.25 1.42 -12.86
CA TRP A 20 7.56 2.06 -13.98
C TRP A 20 7.26 3.55 -13.73
N LEU A 21 6.89 3.93 -12.51
CA LEU A 21 6.61 5.32 -12.15
C LEU A 21 7.88 6.15 -12.21
N ASN A 22 9.00 5.59 -11.71
CA ASN A 22 10.30 6.26 -11.80
C ASN A 22 10.71 6.51 -13.26
N ARG A 23 10.55 5.50 -14.13
CA ARG A 23 10.82 5.64 -15.58
C ARG A 23 9.96 6.73 -16.21
N LEU A 24 8.66 6.76 -15.89
CA LEU A 24 7.73 7.76 -16.40
C LEU A 24 8.11 9.18 -15.96
N ILE A 25 8.45 9.36 -14.67
CA ILE A 25 8.89 10.67 -14.14
C ILE A 25 10.20 11.10 -14.82
N SER A 26 11.18 10.19 -14.99
CA SER A 26 12.41 10.49 -15.72
C SER A 26 12.14 10.93 -17.17
N THR A 27 11.24 10.25 -17.88
CA THR A 27 10.90 10.61 -19.27
C THR A 27 10.27 12.00 -19.34
N ILE A 28 9.36 12.33 -18.43
CA ILE A 28 8.72 13.66 -18.36
C ILE A 28 9.74 14.73 -18.04
N LEU A 29 10.60 14.53 -17.03
CA LEU A 29 11.60 15.51 -16.63
C LEU A 29 12.63 15.76 -17.74
N ASN A 30 13.11 14.69 -18.39
CA ASN A 30 14.01 14.81 -19.54
C ASN A 30 13.33 15.52 -20.73
N ALA A 31 12.04 15.25 -20.98
CA ALA A 31 11.26 15.97 -22.00
C ALA A 31 11.05 17.46 -21.66
N CYS A 32 10.99 17.81 -20.38
CA CYS A 32 10.98 19.19 -19.90
C CYS A 32 12.37 19.86 -19.91
N GLY A 33 13.42 19.17 -20.36
CA GLY A 33 14.79 19.70 -20.43
C GLY A 33 15.53 19.74 -19.09
N LEU A 34 15.01 19.05 -18.07
CA LEU A 34 15.67 18.90 -16.77
C LEU A 34 16.60 17.68 -16.82
N ASP A 35 17.90 17.93 -16.70
CA ASP A 35 18.90 16.86 -16.64
C ASP A 35 18.78 16.11 -15.30
N THR A 36 18.18 14.93 -15.35
CA THR A 36 18.02 14.03 -14.19
C THR A 36 19.35 13.45 -13.69
N THR A 37 20.43 13.60 -14.46
CA THR A 37 21.80 13.17 -14.10
C THR A 37 22.47 14.18 -13.15
N GLY A 38 22.01 15.42 -13.15
CA GLY A 38 22.46 16.46 -12.23
C GLY A 38 21.88 16.31 -10.82
N LYS A 39 22.59 16.81 -9.81
CA LYS A 39 22.16 16.76 -8.40
C LYS A 39 20.76 17.36 -8.17
N ILE A 40 20.42 18.44 -8.89
CA ILE A 40 19.14 19.14 -8.74
C ILE A 40 18.02 18.36 -9.44
N GLY A 41 18.23 17.92 -10.69
CA GLY A 41 17.25 17.13 -11.43
C GLY A 41 16.95 15.78 -10.77
N GLY A 42 17.98 15.09 -10.27
CA GLY A 42 17.81 13.84 -9.52
C GLY A 42 17.05 14.02 -8.20
N SER A 43 17.27 15.14 -7.49
CA SER A 43 16.52 15.46 -6.26
C SER A 43 15.04 15.71 -6.54
N ILE A 44 14.72 16.45 -7.61
CA ILE A 44 13.33 16.70 -8.03
C ILE A 44 12.65 15.40 -8.45
N GLN A 45 13.34 14.57 -9.25
CA GLN A 45 12.85 13.25 -9.63
C GLN A 45 12.55 12.39 -8.41
N PHE A 46 13.49 12.29 -7.47
CA PHE A 46 13.32 11.52 -6.25
C PHE A 46 12.14 12.03 -5.42
N PHE A 47 12.02 13.34 -5.25
CA PHE A 47 10.94 13.93 -4.47
C PHE A 47 9.56 13.64 -5.05
N ILE A 48 9.37 13.83 -6.36
CA ILE A 48 8.10 13.56 -7.04
C ILE A 48 7.78 12.06 -6.97
N TYR A 49 8.78 11.22 -7.25
CA TYR A 49 8.63 9.77 -7.21
C TYR A 49 8.25 9.28 -5.81
N ASP A 50 8.95 9.72 -4.77
CA ASP A 50 8.73 9.28 -3.39
C ASP A 50 7.38 9.79 -2.86
N THR A 51 7.02 11.04 -3.16
CA THR A 51 5.72 11.62 -2.78
C THR A 51 4.57 10.82 -3.36
N ILE A 52 4.59 10.54 -4.67
CA ILE A 52 3.54 9.76 -5.33
C ILE A 52 3.55 8.32 -4.81
N LYS A 53 4.73 7.70 -4.67
CA LYS A 53 4.85 6.32 -4.19
C LYS A 53 4.23 6.17 -2.81
N ILE A 54 4.60 7.01 -1.84
CA ILE A 54 4.09 6.92 -0.48
C ILE A 54 2.60 7.21 -0.45
N MET A 55 2.11 8.23 -1.18
CA MET A 55 0.69 8.55 -1.23
C MET A 55 -0.16 7.38 -1.76
N VAL A 56 0.29 6.70 -2.81
CA VAL A 56 -0.39 5.52 -3.35
C VAL A 56 -0.33 4.34 -2.38
N LEU A 57 0.85 4.04 -1.81
CA LEU A 57 1.00 2.93 -0.87
C LEU A 57 0.16 3.14 0.39
N LEU A 58 0.19 4.34 0.97
CA LEU A 58 -0.65 4.70 2.11
C LEU A 58 -2.13 4.72 1.73
N GLY A 59 -2.49 5.24 0.56
CA GLY A 59 -3.87 5.23 0.06
C GLY A 59 -4.42 3.81 -0.04
N VAL A 60 -3.67 2.90 -0.66
CA VAL A 60 -4.04 1.48 -0.75
C VAL A 60 -4.11 0.84 0.64
N LEU A 61 -3.14 1.10 1.51
CA LEU A 61 -3.14 0.57 2.88
C LEU A 61 -4.38 1.02 3.66
N ILE A 62 -4.69 2.32 3.63
CA ILE A 62 -5.86 2.90 4.30
C ILE A 62 -7.14 2.34 3.66
N LEU A 63 -7.21 2.22 2.33
CA LEU A 63 -8.35 1.61 1.66
C LEU A 63 -8.56 0.16 2.07
N ILE A 64 -7.49 -0.64 2.21
CA ILE A 64 -7.59 -2.02 2.69
C ILE A 64 -8.12 -2.06 4.13
N ILE A 65 -7.56 -1.24 5.02
CA ILE A 65 -8.00 -1.18 6.43
C ILE A 65 -9.46 -0.71 6.50
N SER A 66 -9.81 0.35 5.78
CA SER A 66 -11.17 0.91 5.70
C SER A 66 -12.16 -0.08 5.09
N TYR A 67 -11.75 -0.81 4.05
CA TYR A 67 -12.55 -1.88 3.45
C TYR A 67 -12.80 -2.99 4.48
N ILE A 68 -11.76 -3.48 5.15
CA ILE A 68 -11.91 -4.51 6.20
C ILE A 68 -12.88 -4.01 7.30
N GLN A 69 -12.68 -2.80 7.83
CA GLN A 69 -13.56 -2.19 8.82
C GLN A 69 -15.02 -2.07 8.31
N SER A 70 -15.20 -1.70 7.05
CA SER A 70 -16.52 -1.54 6.42
C SER A 70 -17.30 -2.85 6.33
N TYR A 71 -16.62 -3.99 6.17
CA TYR A 71 -17.24 -5.33 6.20
C TYR A 71 -17.55 -5.82 7.62
N PHE A 72 -16.90 -5.26 8.65
CA PHE A 72 -17.13 -5.57 10.06
C PHE A 72 -17.72 -4.37 10.85
N PRO A 73 -18.86 -3.80 10.44
CA PRO A 73 -19.46 -2.70 11.18
C PRO A 73 -19.86 -3.16 12.60
N PRO A 74 -19.75 -2.27 13.61
CA PRO A 74 -19.88 -2.63 15.03
C PRO A 74 -21.23 -3.29 15.37
N GLU A 75 -22.27 -3.05 14.59
CA GLU A 75 -23.61 -3.63 14.74
C GLU A 75 -23.67 -5.11 14.31
N ARG A 76 -22.98 -5.47 13.22
CA ARG A 76 -22.85 -6.87 12.77
C ARG A 76 -21.91 -7.63 13.69
N THR A 77 -20.82 -6.98 14.11
CA THR A 77 -19.87 -7.50 15.10
C THR A 77 -20.59 -7.80 16.42
N LYS A 78 -21.42 -6.90 16.96
CA LYS A 78 -22.24 -7.17 18.17
C LYS A 78 -23.19 -8.36 18.00
N LYS A 79 -23.80 -8.53 16.82
CA LYS A 79 -24.73 -9.64 16.55
C LYS A 79 -24.02 -11.00 16.44
N ILE A 80 -22.77 -11.01 15.98
CA ILE A 80 -21.90 -12.20 15.92
C ILE A 80 -21.33 -12.49 17.32
N LEU A 81 -20.80 -11.48 18.01
CA LEU A 81 -20.26 -11.62 19.37
C LEU A 81 -21.32 -12.05 20.38
N GLY A 82 -22.58 -11.62 20.21
CA GLY A 82 -23.71 -12.09 21.01
C GLY A 82 -24.02 -13.60 20.85
N ARG A 83 -23.50 -14.25 19.79
CA ARG A 83 -23.65 -15.69 19.54
C ARG A 83 -22.45 -16.53 20.00
N PHE A 84 -21.28 -15.93 20.23
CA PHE A 84 -20.09 -16.62 20.68
C PHE A 84 -19.82 -16.28 22.16
N HIS A 85 -19.83 -17.29 23.04
CA HIS A 85 -19.49 -17.13 24.46
C HIS A 85 -18.11 -17.72 24.76
N GLY A 86 -17.34 -17.06 25.64
CA GLY A 86 -16.07 -17.56 26.17
C GLY A 86 -14.82 -17.01 25.47
N ILE A 87 -13.74 -17.80 25.49
CA ILE A 87 -12.38 -17.39 25.07
C ILE A 87 -12.32 -16.96 23.59
N TRP A 88 -13.10 -17.62 22.73
CA TRP A 88 -13.20 -17.26 21.31
C TRP A 88 -13.79 -15.87 21.09
N ALA A 89 -14.73 -15.44 21.94
CA ALA A 89 -15.29 -14.09 21.87
C ALA A 89 -14.24 -13.03 22.26
N ASN A 90 -13.37 -13.32 23.23
CA ASN A 90 -12.29 -12.41 23.64
C ASN A 90 -11.20 -12.27 22.56
N ILE A 91 -10.82 -13.34 21.88
CA ILE A 91 -9.84 -13.29 20.78
C ILE A 91 -10.40 -12.48 19.61
N ILE A 92 -11.65 -12.74 19.24
CA ILE A 92 -12.34 -12.02 18.17
C ILE A 92 -12.54 -10.55 18.56
N ALA A 93 -12.87 -10.24 19.82
CA ALA A 93 -12.99 -8.88 20.32
C ALA A 93 -11.65 -8.12 20.35
N ALA A 94 -10.54 -8.78 20.70
CA ALA A 94 -9.21 -8.17 20.67
C ALA A 94 -8.77 -7.87 19.23
N LEU A 95 -9.00 -8.79 18.29
CA LEU A 95 -8.69 -8.61 16.88
C LEU A 95 -9.58 -7.55 16.22
N LEU A 96 -10.88 -7.54 16.51
CA LEU A 96 -11.80 -6.52 16.01
C LEU A 96 -11.55 -5.17 16.68
N GLY A 97 -11.21 -5.13 17.96
CA GLY A 97 -10.88 -3.90 18.69
C GLY A 97 -9.54 -3.27 18.29
N THR A 98 -8.62 -4.03 17.68
CA THR A 98 -7.45 -3.44 16.99
C THR A 98 -7.78 -2.90 15.60
N VAL A 99 -8.89 -3.35 15.02
CA VAL A 99 -9.31 -2.98 13.68
C VAL A 99 -10.33 -1.83 13.69
N THR A 100 -11.15 -1.66 14.73
CA THR A 100 -12.02 -0.49 14.94
C THR A 100 -11.39 0.56 15.83
#